data_AF-A0A2G9TG06-F1
#
_entry.id   AF-A0A2G9TG06-F1
#
_cell.length_a   1.000
_cell.length_b   1.000
_cell.length_c   1.000
_cell.angle_alpha   90.00
_cell.angle_beta   90.00
_cell.angle_gamma   90.00
#
_symmetry.space_group_name_H-M   'P 1'
#
loop_
_entity.id
_entity.type
_entity.pdbx_description
1 polymer ?
#
loop_
_entity_poly.entity_id
_entity_poly.type
_entity_poly.pdbx_seq_one_letter_code
_entity_poly.pdbx_strand_id
1 'polypeptide(L)'
;TAVGAPEGASVTYRILNEREEVFIHDGTGMISLTGKRFDREQEPNIRLLVQTVVAIRIDDVNDCPPIFVGLPYDVVVSSDSAVGEKILAVKAVDRDIGEPPMKTVQEVRVDVVEKARPIFTKKQYQATVSEAAPKKTVVSKVKATSSVGGHLIYTIEEGNDDDLFVIDMDT
;
A
#
# COMPACT_ATOMS: atom_id res chain seq x y z
N THR A 1 41.71 -13.07 20.91
CA THR A 1 40.80 -13.55 19.84
C THR A 1 40.48 -15.00 20.11
N ALA A 2 39.21 -15.35 20.33
CA ALA A 2 38.83 -16.76 20.46
C ALA A 2 38.92 -17.40 19.08
N VAL A 3 39.88 -18.29 18.88
CA VAL A 3 40.02 -19.05 17.64
C VAL A 3 38.81 -19.99 17.54
N GLY A 4 38.03 -19.88 16.46
CA GLY A 4 36.88 -20.74 16.21
C GLY A 4 35.50 -20.20 16.63
N ALA A 5 35.39 -18.94 17.03
CA ALA A 5 34.08 -18.31 17.24
C ALA A 5 33.33 -18.12 15.90
N PRO A 6 32.00 -18.32 15.85
CA PRO A 6 31.20 -18.05 14.67
C PRO A 6 31.29 -16.59 14.22
N GLU A 7 31.10 -16.33 12.92
CA GLU A 7 31.00 -14.97 12.39
C GLU A 7 29.82 -14.23 13.05
N GLY A 8 30.05 -12.96 13.44
CA GLY A 8 29.06 -12.16 14.19
C GLY A 8 29.00 -12.44 15.70
N ALA A 9 29.78 -13.40 16.23
CA ALA A 9 29.84 -13.65 17.66
C ALA A 9 30.81 -12.72 18.39
N SER A 10 30.40 -12.18 19.53
CA SER A 10 31.30 -11.48 20.46
C SER A 10 31.65 -12.40 21.63
N VAL A 11 32.93 -12.39 22.02
CA VAL A 11 33.45 -13.25 23.08
C VAL A 11 33.91 -12.39 24.23
N THR A 12 33.39 -12.67 25.43
CA THR A 12 33.78 -11.97 26.65
C THR A 12 34.44 -12.92 27.65
N TYR A 13 35.47 -12.45 28.33
CA TYR A 13 36.24 -13.21 29.32
C TYR A 13 36.07 -12.62 30.72
N ARG A 14 36.02 -13.49 31.72
CA ARG A 14 35.97 -13.10 33.14
C ARG A 14 36.78 -14.06 34.01
N ILE A 15 37.49 -13.52 34.99
CA ILE A 15 38.09 -14.33 36.06
C ILE A 15 37.02 -14.61 37.11
N LEU A 16 36.79 -15.88 37.44
CA LEU A 16 35.79 -16.30 38.42
C LEU A 16 36.30 -16.24 39.86
N ASN A 17 37.61 -16.39 40.06
CA ASN A 17 38.28 -16.19 41.33
C ASN A 17 39.08 -14.88 41.29
N GLU A 18 38.36 -13.76 41.27
CA GLU A 18 38.93 -12.42 41.17
C GLU A 18 40.00 -12.17 42.25
N ARG A 19 41.06 -11.47 41.86
CA ARG A 19 42.22 -11.15 42.67
C ARG A 19 42.61 -9.69 42.42
N GLU A 20 43.20 -9.03 43.41
CA GLU A 20 43.50 -7.61 43.28
C GLU A 20 44.77 -7.34 42.45
N GLU A 21 45.62 -8.36 42.28
CA GLU A 21 46.91 -8.27 41.61
C GLU A 21 46.81 -8.46 40.08
N VAL A 22 45.71 -9.06 39.61
CA VAL A 22 45.51 -9.43 38.20
C VAL A 22 44.11 -9.12 37.74
N PHE A 23 43.97 -8.75 36.47
CA PHE A 23 42.68 -8.60 35.82
C PHE A 23 42.74 -9.15 34.40
N ILE A 24 41.57 -9.43 33.82
CA ILE A 24 41.43 -9.85 32.42
C ILE A 24 40.72 -8.76 31.64
N HIS A 25 41.23 -8.44 30.46
CA HIS A 25 40.51 -7.61 29.50
C HIS A 25 39.39 -8.43 28.87
N ASP A 26 38.15 -8.00 29.09
CA ASP A 26 36.93 -8.73 28.73
C ASP A 26 36.81 -9.04 27.23
N GLY A 27 37.21 -8.14 26.33
CA GLY A 27 37.10 -8.36 24.88
C GLY A 27 38.28 -9.11 24.24
N THR A 28 39.46 -9.13 24.88
CA THR A 28 40.68 -9.70 24.27
C THR A 28 41.14 -10.99 24.93
N GLY A 29 40.76 -11.21 26.19
CA GLY A 29 41.25 -12.32 27.01
C GLY A 29 42.68 -12.10 27.54
N MET A 30 43.25 -10.91 27.34
CA MET A 30 44.59 -10.58 27.83
C MET A 30 44.57 -10.44 29.36
N ILE A 31 45.44 -11.18 30.04
CA ILE A 31 45.62 -11.07 31.49
C ILE A 31 46.72 -10.05 31.76
N SER A 32 46.41 -9.07 32.60
CA SER A 32 47.27 -7.94 32.93
C SER A 32 47.45 -7.83 34.44
N LEU A 33 48.60 -7.33 34.88
CA LEU A 33 48.87 -7.04 36.28
C LEU A 33 48.32 -5.67 36.66
N THR A 34 47.77 -5.52 37.87
CA THR A 34 47.32 -4.22 38.39
C THR A 34 48.46 -3.37 38.94
N GLY A 35 49.66 -3.94 39.11
CA GLY A 35 50.81 -3.30 39.74
C GLY A 35 50.93 -3.55 41.25
N LYS A 36 49.99 -4.26 41.86
CA LYS A 36 50.18 -4.81 43.21
C LYS A 36 51.30 -5.86 43.20
N ARG A 37 52.09 -5.89 44.29
CA ARG A 37 53.24 -6.79 44.41
C ARG A 37 52.79 -8.18 44.81
N PHE A 38 53.37 -9.20 44.18
CA PHE A 38 53.24 -10.59 44.61
C PHE A 38 54.25 -10.89 45.71
N ASP A 39 53.80 -11.59 46.75
CA ASP A 39 54.67 -12.19 47.76
C ASP A 39 54.81 -13.70 47.48
N ARG A 40 55.98 -14.10 46.99
CA ARG A 40 56.25 -15.48 46.57
C ARG A 40 56.30 -16.42 47.76
N GLU A 41 56.74 -15.94 48.92
CA GLU A 41 56.83 -16.73 50.14
C GLU A 41 55.44 -17.00 50.73
N GLN A 42 54.45 -16.18 50.38
CA GLN A 42 53.04 -16.38 50.72
C GLN A 42 52.30 -17.29 49.73
N GLU A 43 52.37 -17.01 48.43
CA GLU A 43 51.70 -17.80 47.39
C GLU A 43 52.60 -17.96 46.15
N PRO A 44 53.41 -19.03 46.07
CA PRO A 44 54.34 -19.22 44.96
C PRO A 44 53.66 -19.65 43.65
N ASN A 45 52.42 -20.14 43.71
CA ASN A 45 51.64 -20.61 42.57
C ASN A 45 50.21 -20.07 42.62
N ILE A 46 49.86 -19.22 41.66
CA ILE A 46 48.51 -18.68 41.54
C ILE A 46 47.74 -19.48 40.49
N ARG A 47 46.50 -19.87 40.82
CA ARG A 47 45.57 -20.48 39.88
C ARG A 47 44.47 -19.48 39.53
N LEU A 48 44.20 -19.29 38.24
CA LEU A 48 43.10 -18.46 37.76
C LEU A 48 42.06 -19.34 37.07
N LEU A 49 40.80 -19.19 37.48
CA LEU A 49 39.65 -19.82 36.84
C LEU A 49 39.03 -18.79 35.91
N VAL A 50 39.10 -19.04 34.60
CA VAL A 50 38.57 -18.13 33.58
C VAL A 50 37.32 -18.73 32.97
N GLN A 51 36.26 -17.93 32.84
CA GLN A 51 35.06 -18.25 32.09
C GLN A 51 34.99 -17.43 30.81
N THR A 52 34.48 -18.05 29.75
CA THR A 52 34.25 -17.43 28.45
C THR A 52 32.76 -17.47 28.13
N VAL A 53 32.18 -16.33 27.75
CA VAL A 53 30.79 -16.24 27.28
C VAL A 53 30.79 -15.81 25.82
N VAL A 54 30.10 -16.58 24.98
CA VAL A 54 29.92 -16.31 23.55
C VAL A 54 28.51 -15.77 23.34
N ALA A 55 28.40 -14.53 22.89
CA ALA A 55 27.13 -13.94 22.48
C ALA A 55 27.03 -13.97 20.95
N ILE A 56 25.95 -14.56 20.43
CA ILE A 56 25.68 -14.65 18.99
C ILE A 56 24.62 -13.59 18.65
N ARG A 57 24.95 -12.70 17.72
CA ARG A 57 23.99 -11.75 17.14
C ARG A 57 23.58 -12.28 15.76
N ILE A 58 22.27 -12.42 15.55
CA ILE A 58 21.70 -12.74 14.24
C ILE A 58 21.24 -11.41 13.67
N ASP A 59 21.89 -10.97 12.59
CA ASP A 59 21.44 -9.82 11.84
C ASP A 59 20.38 -10.28 10.82
N ASP A 60 19.27 -9.55 10.78
CA ASP A 60 18.18 -9.79 9.84
C ASP A 60 18.59 -9.31 8.45
N VAL A 61 18.36 -10.15 7.43
CA VAL A 61 18.65 -9.79 6.03
C VAL A 61 17.33 -9.63 5.32
N ASN A 62 17.21 -8.53 4.57
CA ASN A 62 15.97 -8.20 3.90
C ASN A 62 15.70 -9.10 2.69
N ASP A 63 14.88 -10.14 2.87
CA ASP A 63 14.66 -11.21 1.88
C ASP A 63 13.20 -11.42 1.44
N CYS A 64 12.25 -10.60 1.92
CA CYS A 64 10.83 -10.74 1.61
C CYS A 64 10.26 -9.49 0.92
N PRO A 65 10.21 -9.42 -0.43
CA PRO A 65 9.70 -8.23 -1.12
C PRO A 65 8.20 -7.98 -0.91
N PRO A 66 7.74 -6.72 -1.00
CA PRO A 66 6.34 -6.37 -0.84
C PRO A 66 5.49 -6.99 -1.95
N ILE A 67 4.28 -7.44 -1.59
CA ILE A 67 3.35 -8.15 -2.49
C ILE A 67 2.05 -7.36 -2.63
N PHE A 68 1.63 -7.08 -3.86
CA PHE A 68 0.33 -6.48 -4.15
C PHE A 68 -0.82 -7.47 -3.91
N VAL A 69 -1.90 -7.01 -3.28
CA VAL A 69 -3.08 -7.84 -2.96
C VAL A 69 -4.30 -7.41 -3.75
N GLY A 70 -5.16 -8.34 -4.16
CA GLY A 70 -6.41 -8.01 -4.87
C GLY A 70 -6.24 -7.81 -6.39
N LEU A 71 -5.30 -8.53 -7.01
CA LEU A 71 -5.09 -8.52 -8.45
C LEU A 71 -6.22 -9.24 -9.22
N PRO A 72 -6.48 -8.87 -10.48
CA PRO A 72 -5.88 -7.75 -11.23
C PRO A 72 -6.47 -6.39 -10.83
N TYR A 73 -5.73 -5.33 -11.13
CA TYR A 73 -6.17 -3.95 -10.94
C TYR A 73 -6.67 -3.37 -12.27
N ASP A 74 -7.94 -3.60 -12.56
CA ASP A 74 -8.62 -3.08 -13.75
C ASP A 74 -9.67 -2.04 -13.33
N VAL A 75 -9.65 -0.86 -13.97
CA VAL A 75 -10.62 0.21 -13.70
C VAL A 75 -11.08 0.88 -15.00
N VAL A 76 -12.38 1.21 -15.05
CA VAL A 76 -12.99 1.99 -16.13
C VAL A 76 -13.28 3.39 -15.62
N VAL A 77 -12.84 4.41 -16.36
CA VAL A 77 -12.97 5.83 -15.99
C VAL A 77 -13.73 6.57 -17.08
N SER A 78 -14.63 7.46 -16.69
CA SER A 78 -15.35 8.28 -17.65
C SER A 78 -14.49 9.42 -18.20
N SER A 79 -14.64 9.78 -19.46
CA SER A 79 -13.91 10.89 -20.08
C SER A 79 -14.24 12.26 -19.47
N ASP A 80 -15.35 12.36 -18.75
CA ASP A 80 -15.76 13.56 -18.02
C ASP A 80 -15.46 13.51 -16.50
N SER A 81 -14.72 12.50 -16.04
CA SER A 81 -14.30 12.40 -14.64
C SER A 81 -13.53 13.66 -14.20
N ALA A 82 -13.81 14.10 -12.98
CA ALA A 82 -13.25 15.34 -12.46
C ALA A 82 -11.76 15.16 -12.11
N VAL A 83 -10.99 16.24 -12.26
CA VAL A 83 -9.59 16.24 -11.81
C VAL A 83 -9.54 15.99 -10.30
N GLY A 84 -8.78 14.97 -9.88
CA GLY A 84 -8.65 14.57 -8.48
C GLY A 84 -9.66 13.51 -8.02
N GLU A 85 -10.52 13.02 -8.91
CA GLU A 85 -11.40 11.89 -8.61
C GLU A 85 -10.58 10.62 -8.31
N LYS A 86 -10.95 9.91 -7.23
CA LYS A 86 -10.30 8.67 -6.84
C LYS A 86 -10.86 7.52 -7.65
N ILE A 87 -10.08 7.01 -8.60
CA ILE A 87 -10.50 5.93 -9.50
C ILE A 87 -10.10 4.53 -9.00
N LEU A 88 -9.00 4.41 -8.27
CA LEU A 88 -8.48 3.12 -7.80
C LEU A 88 -7.64 3.29 -6.53
N ALA A 89 -7.74 2.32 -5.62
CA ALA A 89 -6.86 2.19 -4.46
C ALA A 89 -6.08 0.87 -4.55
N VAL A 90 -4.76 0.96 -4.50
CA VAL A 90 -3.85 -0.18 -4.60
C VAL A 90 -3.26 -0.47 -3.22
N LYS A 91 -3.12 -1.75 -2.86
CA LYS A 91 -2.53 -2.18 -1.59
C LYS A 91 -1.41 -3.17 -1.83
N ALA A 92 -0.29 -2.97 -1.13
CA ALA A 92 0.79 -3.93 -0.99
C ALA A 92 1.00 -4.28 0.48
N VAL A 93 1.50 -5.49 0.73
CA VAL A 93 1.85 -6.00 2.06
C VAL A 93 3.32 -6.38 2.02
N ASP A 94 4.10 -5.77 2.90
CA ASP A 94 5.47 -6.19 3.20
C ASP A 94 5.49 -6.94 4.53
N ARG A 95 6.24 -8.03 4.61
CA ARG A 95 6.42 -8.81 5.85
C ARG A 95 7.81 -8.63 6.45
N ASP A 96 8.70 -7.94 5.74
CA ASP A 96 10.05 -7.66 6.20
C ASP A 96 10.12 -6.43 7.11
N ILE A 97 11.19 -6.36 7.92
CA ILE A 97 11.57 -5.18 8.73
C ILE A 97 12.96 -4.68 8.29
N GLY A 98 13.56 -5.30 7.27
CA GLY A 98 14.93 -5.03 6.84
C GLY A 98 15.05 -3.72 6.06
N GLU A 99 16.19 -3.04 6.23
CA GLU A 99 16.49 -1.79 5.51
C GLU A 99 17.64 -2.00 4.50
N PRO A 100 17.54 -1.47 3.27
CA PRO A 100 16.38 -0.80 2.68
C PRO A 100 15.27 -1.79 2.26
N PRO A 101 14.00 -1.35 2.20
CA PRO A 101 12.90 -2.21 1.78
C PRO A 101 13.10 -2.65 0.33
N MET A 102 12.77 -3.92 0.06
CA MET A 102 12.76 -4.43 -1.30
C MET A 102 11.63 -3.78 -2.14
N LYS A 103 11.73 -3.86 -3.47
CA LYS A 103 10.79 -3.19 -4.38
C LYS A 103 10.12 -4.18 -5.33
N THR A 104 8.83 -3.96 -5.57
CA THR A 104 8.01 -4.72 -6.52
C THR A 104 7.22 -3.76 -7.41
N VAL A 105 7.01 -4.12 -8.67
CA VAL A 105 6.25 -3.33 -9.64
C VAL A 105 5.03 -4.14 -10.09
N GLN A 106 3.88 -3.49 -10.24
CA GLN A 106 2.64 -4.08 -10.74
C GLN A 106 2.00 -3.16 -11.77
N GLU A 107 1.63 -3.71 -12.92
CA GLU A 107 0.87 -3.00 -13.94
C GLU A 107 -0.61 -2.88 -13.56
N VAL A 108 -1.19 -1.72 -13.85
CA VAL A 108 -2.60 -1.39 -13.63
C VAL A 108 -3.21 -1.02 -14.98
N ARG A 109 -4.36 -1.60 -15.31
CA ARG A 109 -5.07 -1.31 -16.56
C ARG A 109 -6.17 -0.29 -16.30
N VAL A 110 -6.17 0.78 -17.10
CA VAL A 110 -7.19 1.84 -17.04
C VAL A 110 -7.81 2.00 -18.43
N ASP A 111 -9.11 1.74 -18.53
CA ASP A 111 -9.87 1.93 -19.77
C ASP A 111 -10.73 3.20 -19.65
N VAL A 112 -10.59 4.13 -20.59
CA VAL A 112 -11.36 5.39 -20.60
C VAL A 112 -12.56 5.26 -21.53
N VAL A 113 -13.75 5.58 -21.04
CA VAL A 113 -15.02 5.52 -21.79
C VAL A 113 -15.62 6.91 -21.95
N GLU A 114 -16.21 7.21 -23.12
CA GLU A 114 -16.91 8.48 -23.34
C GLU A 114 -18.27 8.48 -22.63
N LYS A 115 -18.64 9.62 -22.02
CA LYS A 115 -19.97 9.78 -21.43
C LYS A 115 -21.06 9.71 -22.51
N ALA A 116 -22.17 9.01 -22.21
CA ALA A 116 -23.36 9.07 -23.04
C ALA A 116 -23.88 10.51 -23.15
N ARG A 117 -23.86 11.09 -24.36
CA ARG A 117 -24.48 12.39 -24.67
C ARG A 117 -25.69 12.16 -25.57
N PRO A 118 -26.93 12.22 -25.05
CA PRO A 118 -28.13 12.13 -25.87
C PRO A 118 -28.23 13.33 -26.81
N ILE A 119 -28.48 13.08 -28.09
CA ILE A 119 -28.68 14.12 -29.11
C ILE A 119 -30.06 13.92 -29.74
N PHE A 120 -30.90 14.95 -29.74
CA PHE A 120 -32.18 14.90 -30.46
C PHE A 120 -31.96 14.82 -31.98
N THR A 121 -32.76 13.98 -32.64
CA THR A 121 -32.71 13.76 -34.09
C THR A 121 -33.07 15.00 -34.91
N LYS A 122 -33.80 15.95 -34.31
CA LYS A 122 -34.14 17.23 -34.93
C LYS A 122 -33.72 18.38 -34.01
N LYS A 123 -33.29 19.49 -34.61
CA LYS A 123 -32.96 20.73 -33.87
C LYS A 123 -34.20 21.39 -33.25
N GLN A 124 -35.37 21.22 -33.88
CA GLN A 124 -36.65 21.71 -33.38
C GLN A 124 -37.77 20.73 -33.77
N TYR A 125 -38.74 20.56 -32.87
CA TYR A 125 -39.98 19.84 -33.11
C TYR A 125 -41.12 20.85 -33.12
N GLN A 126 -41.88 20.92 -34.20
CA GLN A 126 -43.05 21.77 -34.33
C GLN A 126 -44.26 20.89 -34.64
N ALA A 127 -45.38 21.17 -33.98
CA ALA A 127 -46.65 20.51 -34.21
C ALA A 127 -47.78 21.48 -33.85
N THR A 128 -48.96 21.26 -34.43
CA THR A 128 -50.18 21.97 -34.07
C THR A 128 -51.19 20.94 -33.56
N VAL A 129 -51.98 21.33 -32.56
CA VAL A 129 -53.05 20.51 -31.99
C VAL A 129 -54.30 21.36 -31.86
N SER A 130 -55.46 20.79 -32.19
CA SER A 130 -56.74 21.49 -32.05
C SER A 130 -57.13 21.57 -30.57
N GLU A 131 -57.74 22.67 -30.16
CA GLU A 131 -58.34 22.80 -28.82
C GLU A 131 -59.46 21.78 -28.55
N ALA A 132 -60.09 21.27 -29.61
CA ALA A 132 -61.12 20.24 -29.53
C ALA A 132 -60.53 18.81 -29.45
N ALA A 133 -59.20 18.67 -29.43
CA ALA A 133 -58.55 17.38 -29.40
C ALA A 133 -58.88 16.60 -28.10
N PRO A 134 -59.26 15.32 -28.18
CA PRO A 134 -59.48 14.50 -27.00
C PRO A 134 -58.21 14.34 -26.14
N LYS A 135 -58.38 14.05 -24.84
CA LYS A 135 -57.26 13.66 -23.97
C LYS A 135 -56.51 12.46 -24.56
N LYS A 136 -55.18 12.44 -24.37
CA LYS A 136 -54.24 11.45 -24.96
C LYS A 136 -54.05 11.54 -26.49
N THR A 137 -54.43 12.66 -27.09
CA THR A 137 -54.04 12.94 -28.49
C THR A 137 -52.51 13.05 -28.58
N VAL A 138 -51.90 12.29 -29.49
CA VAL A 138 -50.47 12.36 -29.76
C VAL A 138 -50.15 13.65 -30.51
N VAL A 139 -49.34 14.52 -29.91
CA VAL A 139 -48.99 15.83 -30.49
C VAL A 139 -47.77 15.74 -31.39
N SER A 140 -46.70 15.07 -30.95
CA SER A 140 -45.46 14.89 -31.73
C SER A 140 -44.66 13.70 -31.21
N LYS A 141 -43.77 13.17 -32.04
CA LYS A 141 -42.80 12.14 -31.64
C LYS A 141 -41.40 12.75 -31.61
N VAL A 142 -40.78 12.72 -30.44
CA VAL A 142 -39.37 13.10 -30.26
C VAL A 142 -38.51 11.84 -30.22
N LYS A 143 -37.27 11.96 -30.68
CA LYS A 143 -36.30 10.85 -30.64
C LYS A 143 -34.92 11.41 -30.45
N ALA A 144 -34.16 10.81 -29.54
CA ALA A 144 -32.76 11.10 -29.32
C ALA A 144 -31.91 9.84 -29.49
N THR A 145 -30.61 10.02 -29.67
CA THR A 145 -29.62 8.94 -29.79
C THR A 145 -28.47 9.21 -28.84
N SER A 146 -28.02 8.18 -28.12
CA SER A 146 -26.78 8.21 -27.32
C SER A 146 -25.60 7.76 -28.16
N SER A 147 -24.46 8.47 -28.03
CA SER A 147 -23.19 8.14 -28.71
C SER A 147 -22.64 6.75 -28.38
N VAL A 148 -22.96 6.21 -27.21
CA VAL A 148 -22.46 4.91 -26.70
C VAL A 148 -23.55 3.84 -26.61
N GLY A 149 -24.75 4.12 -27.13
CA GLY A 149 -25.95 3.35 -26.82
C GLY A 149 -26.42 3.59 -25.38
N GLY A 150 -27.59 3.04 -25.02
CA GLY A 150 -28.16 3.18 -23.67
C GLY A 150 -29.64 3.57 -23.68
N HIS A 151 -30.32 3.30 -22.57
CA HIS A 151 -31.71 3.71 -22.36
C HIS A 151 -31.79 5.23 -22.16
N LEU A 152 -32.66 5.88 -22.91
CA LEU A 152 -32.88 7.32 -22.85
C LEU A 152 -34.12 7.59 -22.00
N ILE A 153 -34.02 8.60 -21.15
CA ILE A 153 -35.12 9.10 -20.34
C ILE A 153 -35.41 10.52 -20.83
N TYR A 154 -36.67 10.79 -21.12
CA TYR A 154 -37.17 12.10 -21.55
C TYR A 154 -37.93 12.80 -20.42
N THR A 155 -37.67 14.09 -20.23
CA THR A 155 -38.41 14.93 -19.28
C THR A 155 -38.76 16.25 -19.96
N ILE A 156 -39.93 16.81 -19.64
CA ILE A 156 -40.29 18.16 -20.04
C ILE A 156 -39.83 19.09 -18.92
N GLU A 157 -38.84 19.94 -19.19
CA GLU A 157 -38.25 20.81 -18.16
C GLU A 157 -39.01 22.12 -17.95
N GLU A 158 -39.60 22.67 -19.01
CA GLU A 158 -40.22 23.99 -18.99
C GLU A 158 -41.47 24.06 -19.89
N GLY A 159 -42.37 25.00 -19.62
CA GLY A 159 -43.54 25.30 -20.46
C GLY A 159 -44.72 24.32 -20.32
N ASN A 160 -44.71 23.47 -19.29
CA ASN A 160 -45.77 22.52 -18.97
C ASN A 160 -46.30 22.73 -17.55
N ASP A 161 -46.47 23.99 -17.14
CA ASP A 161 -46.81 24.37 -15.76
C ASP A 161 -48.18 23.81 -15.29
N ASP A 162 -49.11 23.61 -16.23
CA ASP A 162 -50.44 23.04 -15.99
C ASP A 162 -50.50 21.51 -16.15
N ASP A 163 -49.34 20.86 -16.38
CA ASP A 163 -49.21 19.41 -16.60
C ASP A 163 -50.15 18.85 -17.70
N LEU A 164 -50.38 19.66 -18.74
CA LEU A 164 -51.28 19.32 -19.85
C LEU A 164 -50.67 18.32 -20.84
N PHE A 165 -49.33 18.23 -20.86
CA PHE A 165 -48.58 17.35 -21.76
C PHE A 165 -47.77 16.32 -20.97
N VAL A 166 -47.68 15.11 -21.52
CA VAL A 166 -46.89 14.01 -20.97
C VAL A 166 -46.04 13.42 -22.09
N ILE A 167 -44.81 13.00 -21.77
CA ILE A 167 -43.94 12.26 -22.68
C ILE A 167 -43.96 10.77 -22.31
N ASP A 168 -44.35 9.94 -23.27
CA ASP A 168 -44.34 8.48 -23.10
C ASP A 168 -42.96 7.92 -23.48
N MET A 169 -42.50 6.93 -22.72
CA MET A 169 -41.20 6.26 -22.90
C MET A 169 -41.30 5.03 -23.81
N ASP A 170 -42.53 4.56 -24.10
CA ASP A 170 -42.78 3.36 -24.92
C ASP A 170 -42.91 3.71 -26.41
N THR A 171 -41.80 4.06 -27.07
CA THR A 171 -41.78 4.18 -28.56
C THR A 171 -40.59 3.54 -29.25
#